data_AF-A0A258Y7A1-F1
#
_entry.id   AF-A0A258Y7A1-F1
#
_cell.length_a   1.000
_cell.length_b   1.000
_cell.length_c   1.000
_cell.angle_alpha   90.00
_cell.angle_beta   90.00
_cell.angle_gamma   90.00
#
_symmetry.space_group_name_H-M   'P 1'
#
loop_
_entity.id
_entity.type
_entity.pdbx_description
1 polymer ?
#
loop_
_entity_poly.entity_id
_entity_poly.type
_entity_poly.pdbx_seq_one_letter_code
_entity_poly.pdbx_strand_id
1 'polypeptide(L)'
;MNKFVTIVLLLLAFQGNGQPPGGPRPPKPEEQLKMATEKMNKELKLNASQQQKVKAAYGDFFKEMEKMHQKNHPPQDGPPPPPTEAEKAARKKLAASRDAKVKAALTADQFKKYQELEKTMQPPKRQGPPPGKPQL
;
A
#
# COMPACT_ATOMS: atom_id res chain seq x y z
N MET A 1 -30.69 6.67 -57.82
CA MET A 1 -31.49 7.70 -57.12
C MET A 1 -32.58 7.00 -56.33
N ASN A 2 -32.86 7.50 -55.12
CA ASN A 2 -33.86 7.06 -54.12
C ASN A 2 -33.41 5.87 -53.23
N LYS A 3 -33.65 5.80 -51.91
CA LYS A 3 -34.48 6.55 -50.94
C LYS A 3 -34.05 6.12 -49.50
N PHE A 4 -33.98 7.06 -48.54
CA PHE A 4 -34.11 6.95 -47.04
C PHE A 4 -33.58 5.69 -46.30
N VAL A 5 -32.52 5.73 -45.48
CA VAL A 5 -32.39 6.16 -44.05
C VAL A 5 -33.37 5.45 -43.06
N THR A 6 -32.77 4.98 -41.94
CA THR A 6 -33.32 4.47 -40.65
C THR A 6 -33.83 3.00 -40.61
N ILE A 7 -33.62 2.15 -39.58
CA ILE A 7 -33.32 2.34 -38.15
C ILE A 7 -32.70 1.06 -37.53
N VAL A 8 -31.67 1.27 -36.70
CA VAL A 8 -31.27 0.64 -35.42
C VAL A 8 -31.44 -0.88 -35.21
N LEU A 9 -30.30 -1.58 -35.25
CA LEU A 9 -30.06 -2.88 -34.61
C LEU A 9 -29.78 -2.65 -33.11
N LEU A 10 -30.75 -2.96 -32.24
CA LEU A 10 -30.60 -2.84 -30.79
C LEU A 10 -30.05 -4.14 -30.20
N LEU A 11 -28.73 -4.29 -30.25
CA LEU A 11 -27.99 -5.34 -29.52
C LEU A 11 -26.66 -4.75 -29.09
N LEU A 12 -26.59 -4.23 -27.86
CA LEU A 12 -25.33 -4.08 -27.14
C LEU A 12 -25.60 -4.01 -25.63
N ALA A 13 -25.47 -5.20 -25.04
CA ALA A 13 -24.93 -5.49 -23.73
C ALA A 13 -25.07 -4.41 -22.65
N PHE A 14 -25.88 -4.75 -21.63
CA PHE A 14 -25.62 -4.40 -20.24
C PHE A 14 -24.11 -4.54 -19.95
N GLN A 15 -23.38 -3.42 -19.95
CA GLN A 15 -22.05 -3.36 -19.36
C GLN A 15 -22.25 -3.37 -17.85
N GLY A 16 -22.40 -4.57 -17.29
CA GLY A 16 -22.17 -4.80 -15.88
C GLY A 16 -20.73 -4.39 -15.60
N ASN A 17 -20.54 -3.33 -14.82
CA ASN A 17 -19.27 -3.00 -14.18
C ASN A 17 -18.94 -4.08 -13.15
N GLY A 18 -18.63 -5.29 -13.62
CA GLY A 18 -17.87 -6.26 -12.84
C GLY A 18 -16.46 -5.72 -12.74
N GLN A 19 -16.15 -4.99 -11.68
CA GLN A 19 -14.75 -4.77 -11.30
C GLN A 19 -14.11 -6.17 -11.22
N PRO A 20 -13.05 -6.47 -12.00
CA PRO A 20 -12.40 -7.76 -11.91
C PRO A 20 -11.99 -7.99 -10.44
N PRO A 21 -12.28 -9.18 -9.89
CA PRO A 21 -11.95 -9.49 -8.51
C PRO A 21 -10.43 -9.51 -8.38
N GLY A 22 -9.88 -8.49 -7.74
CA GLY A 22 -8.47 -8.38 -7.44
C GLY A 22 -7.79 -7.25 -8.21
N GLY A 23 -7.74 -6.07 -7.59
CA GLY A 23 -6.68 -5.11 -7.92
C GLY A 23 -5.29 -5.74 -7.75
N PRO A 24 -4.21 -5.08 -8.22
CA PRO A 24 -2.86 -5.59 -8.12
C PRO A 24 -2.59 -6.13 -6.71
N ARG A 25 -2.19 -7.40 -6.62
CA ARG A 25 -1.82 -7.99 -5.33
C ARG A 25 -0.74 -7.11 -4.71
N PRO A 26 -0.80 -6.82 -3.40
CA PRO A 26 0.28 -6.10 -2.76
C PRO A 26 1.61 -6.83 -3.05
N PRO A 27 2.70 -6.10 -3.38
CA PRO A 27 3.99 -6.72 -3.65
C PRO A 27 4.46 -7.54 -2.44
N LYS A 28 5.26 -8.58 -2.67
CA LYS A 28 5.76 -9.44 -1.58
C LYS A 28 6.60 -8.62 -0.58
N PRO A 29 6.71 -9.03 0.70
CA PRO A 29 7.52 -8.34 1.70
C PRO A 29 8.96 -8.02 1.27
N GLU A 30 9.59 -8.94 0.54
CA GLU A 30 10.95 -8.76 0.01
C GLU A 30 11.02 -7.71 -1.10
N GLU A 31 10.00 -7.66 -1.95
CA GLU A 31 9.90 -6.69 -3.03
C GLU A 31 9.61 -5.29 -2.47
N GLN A 32 8.71 -5.20 -1.48
CA GLN A 32 8.47 -3.98 -0.72
C GLN A 32 9.75 -3.47 -0.05
N LEU A 33 10.54 -4.36 0.56
CA LEU A 33 11.82 -4.02 1.17
C LEU A 33 12.79 -3.46 0.12
N LYS A 34 12.90 -4.11 -1.05
CA LYS A 34 13.78 -3.66 -2.12
C LYS A 34 13.37 -2.27 -2.62
N MET A 35 12.10 -2.05 -2.94
CA MET A 35 11.59 -0.75 -3.40
C MET A 35 11.82 0.35 -2.35
N ALA A 36 11.54 0.08 -1.08
CA ALA A 36 11.71 1.03 0.01
C ALA A 36 13.19 1.40 0.18
N THR A 37 14.08 0.40 0.21
CA THR A 37 15.52 0.62 0.39
C THR A 37 16.16 1.32 -0.81
N GLU A 38 15.80 0.99 -2.05
CA GLU A 38 16.28 1.70 -3.24
C GLU A 38 15.86 3.17 -3.22
N LYS A 39 14.60 3.47 -2.90
CA LYS A 39 14.11 4.84 -2.82
C LYS A 39 14.78 5.62 -1.68
N MET A 40 14.95 5.01 -0.50
CA MET A 40 15.69 5.62 0.62
C MET A 40 17.16 5.88 0.26
N ASN A 41 17.82 4.95 -0.42
CA ASN A 41 19.21 5.13 -0.84
C ASN A 41 19.36 6.30 -1.82
N LYS A 42 18.44 6.43 -2.78
CA LYS A 42 18.46 7.49 -3.79
C LYS A 42 18.25 8.87 -3.16
N GLU A 43 17.27 9.01 -2.27
CA GLU A 43 16.88 10.30 -1.67
C GLU A 43 17.78 10.72 -0.50
N LEU A 44 18.22 9.77 0.33
CA LEU A 44 18.97 10.05 1.56
C LEU A 44 20.49 9.91 1.38
N LYS A 45 20.94 9.38 0.24
CA LYS A 45 22.36 9.14 -0.08
C LYS A 45 23.06 8.39 1.06
N LEU A 46 22.47 7.28 1.49
CA LEU A 46 22.95 6.48 2.62
C LEU A 46 24.30 5.83 2.31
N ASN A 47 25.22 5.80 3.29
CA ASN A 47 26.45 5.00 3.19
C ASN A 47 26.19 3.51 3.46
N ALA A 48 27.11 2.62 3.09
CA ALA A 48 26.92 1.17 3.18
C ALA A 48 26.48 0.67 4.59
N SER A 49 27.03 1.24 5.65
CA SER A 49 26.65 0.89 7.04
C SER A 49 25.21 1.32 7.35
N GLN A 50 24.81 2.52 6.93
CA GLN A 50 23.46 3.04 7.09
C GLN A 50 22.45 2.21 6.29
N GLN A 51 22.81 1.83 5.06
CA GLN A 51 21.96 1.00 4.20
C GLN A 51 21.66 -0.35 4.86
N GLN A 52 22.66 -1.01 5.43
CA GLN A 52 22.47 -2.29 6.13
C GLN A 52 21.53 -2.14 7.33
N LYS A 53 21.72 -1.09 8.15
CA LYS A 53 20.86 -0.83 9.32
C LYS A 53 19.42 -0.51 8.93
N VAL A 54 19.22 0.32 7.91
CA VAL A 54 17.88 0.66 7.40
C VAL A 54 17.19 -0.56 6.79
N LYS A 55 17.92 -1.36 5.99
CA LYS A 55 17.41 -2.62 5.42
C LYS A 55 17.02 -3.61 6.51
N ALA A 56 17.82 -3.74 7.57
CA ALA A 56 17.47 -4.59 8.72
C ALA A 56 16.21 -4.10 9.42
N ALA A 57 16.11 -2.80 9.71
CA ALA A 57 14.94 -2.21 10.38
C ALA A 57 13.63 -2.43 9.58
N TYR A 58 13.66 -2.21 8.26
CA TYR A 58 12.50 -2.47 7.40
C TYR A 58 12.24 -3.97 7.19
N GLY A 59 13.29 -4.80 7.15
CA GLY A 59 13.15 -6.25 7.06
C GLY A 59 12.41 -6.83 8.25
N ASP A 60 12.76 -6.41 9.47
CA ASP A 60 12.04 -6.77 10.70
C ASP A 60 10.58 -6.32 10.65
N PHE A 61 10.35 -5.07 10.24
CA PHE A 61 9.00 -4.49 10.13
C PHE A 61 8.11 -5.29 9.17
N PHE A 62 8.60 -5.58 7.95
CA PHE A 62 7.80 -6.29 6.96
C PHE A 62 7.55 -7.75 7.35
N LYS A 63 8.51 -8.42 7.99
CA LYS A 63 8.30 -9.78 8.52
C LYS A 63 7.22 -9.82 9.59
N GLU A 64 7.24 -8.87 10.54
CA GLU A 64 6.25 -8.82 11.61
C GLU A 64 4.86 -8.41 11.08
N MET A 65 4.82 -7.51 10.10
CA MET A 65 3.62 -7.14 9.36
C MET A 65 3.00 -8.34 8.63
N GLU A 66 3.81 -9.12 7.92
CA GLU A 66 3.37 -10.32 7.21
C GLU A 66 2.81 -11.34 8.20
N LYS A 67 3.50 -11.60 9.31
CA LYS A 67 3.04 -12.52 10.35
C LYS A 67 1.71 -12.09 10.98
N MET A 68 1.56 -10.80 11.27
CA MET A 68 0.31 -10.23 11.75
C MET A 68 -0.81 -10.36 10.71
N HIS A 69 -0.52 -10.09 9.43
CA HIS A 69 -1.49 -10.20 8.36
C HIS A 69 -1.96 -11.63 8.19
N GLN A 70 -1.04 -12.60 8.12
CA GLN A 70 -1.37 -14.02 8.03
C GLN A 70 -2.20 -14.52 9.24
N LYS A 71 -1.90 -14.01 10.44
CA LYS A 71 -2.64 -14.36 11.66
C LYS A 71 -4.07 -13.84 11.65
N ASN A 72 -4.29 -12.62 11.17
CA ASN A 72 -5.57 -11.93 11.29
C ASN A 72 -6.44 -12.01 10.02
N HIS A 73 -5.83 -12.31 8.88
CA HIS A 73 -6.47 -12.42 7.58
C HIS A 73 -6.03 -13.74 6.91
N PRO A 74 -6.50 -14.90 7.41
CA PRO A 74 -6.28 -16.17 6.72
C PRO A 74 -6.85 -16.11 5.30
N PRO A 75 -6.37 -16.95 4.37
CA PRO A 75 -6.90 -17.00 3.01
C PRO A 75 -8.42 -17.19 3.05
N GLN A 76 -9.13 -16.22 2.48
CA GLN A 76 -10.59 -16.22 2.39
C GLN A 76 -11.00 -15.77 1.00
N ASP A 77 -12.16 -16.24 0.54
CA ASP A 77 -12.74 -15.76 -0.70
C ASP A 77 -13.28 -14.34 -0.52
N GLY A 78 -12.87 -13.45 -1.42
CA GLY A 78 -13.27 -12.03 -1.41
C GLY A 78 -12.25 -11.07 -0.80
N PRO A 79 -12.54 -9.76 -0.80
CA PRO A 79 -11.62 -8.74 -0.29
C PRO A 79 -11.40 -8.90 1.23
N PRO A 80 -10.17 -8.71 1.74
CA PRO A 80 -9.90 -8.78 3.17
C PRO A 80 -10.72 -7.71 3.91
N PRO A 81 -11.24 -8.02 5.12
CA PRO A 81 -11.96 -7.04 5.92
C PRO A 81 -11.06 -5.84 6.24
N PRO A 82 -11.65 -4.65 6.44
CA PRO A 82 -10.89 -3.51 6.89
C PRO A 82 -10.21 -3.84 8.23
N PRO A 83 -8.97 -3.37 8.44
CA PRO A 83 -8.25 -3.70 9.66
C PRO A 83 -8.91 -3.05 10.88
N THR A 84 -8.98 -3.81 11.97
CA THR A 84 -9.50 -3.40 13.27
C THR A 84 -8.65 -2.29 13.91
N GLU A 85 -9.20 -1.60 14.90
CA GLU A 85 -8.45 -0.58 15.67
C GLU A 85 -7.23 -1.17 16.38
N ALA A 86 -7.35 -2.41 16.91
CA ALA A 86 -6.23 -3.12 17.52
C ALA A 86 -5.10 -3.37 16.52
N GLU A 87 -5.43 -3.77 15.29
CA GLU A 87 -4.45 -3.96 14.23
C GLU A 87 -3.83 -2.64 13.76
N LYS A 88 -4.63 -1.58 13.65
CA LYS A 88 -4.10 -0.24 13.35
C LYS A 88 -3.10 0.20 14.41
N ALA A 89 -3.42 -0.01 15.70
CA ALA A 89 -2.52 0.31 16.80
C ALA A 89 -1.24 -0.54 16.78
N ALA A 90 -1.36 -1.85 16.53
CA ALA A 90 -0.22 -2.76 16.39
C ALA A 90 0.70 -2.34 15.24
N ARG A 91 0.13 -2.03 14.05
CA ARG A 91 0.89 -1.51 12.91
C ARG A 91 1.62 -0.21 13.22
N LYS A 92 0.94 0.73 13.91
CA LYS A 92 1.58 1.99 14.34
C LYS A 92 2.74 1.74 15.30
N LYS A 93 2.61 0.79 16.22
CA LYS A 93 3.69 0.41 17.15
C LYS A 93 4.89 -0.18 16.41
N LEU A 94 4.65 -1.05 15.42
CA LEU A 94 5.71 -1.61 14.58
C LEU A 94 6.40 -0.52 13.75
N ALA A 95 5.64 0.41 13.17
CA ALA A 95 6.18 1.54 12.43
C ALA A 95 7.05 2.43 13.34
N ALA A 96 6.58 2.78 14.54
CA ALA A 96 7.36 3.57 15.49
C ALA A 96 8.68 2.87 15.91
N SER A 97 8.66 1.55 16.08
CA SER A 97 9.86 0.76 16.38
C SER A 97 10.87 0.79 15.23
N ARG A 98 10.38 0.62 13.98
CA ARG A 98 11.20 0.78 12.77
C ARG A 98 11.81 2.18 12.71
N ASP A 99 11.01 3.23 12.94
CA ASP A 99 11.46 4.62 12.84
C ASP A 99 12.51 4.96 13.88
N ALA A 100 12.39 4.41 15.10
CA ALA A 100 13.42 4.55 16.13
C ALA A 100 14.75 3.90 15.70
N LYS A 101 14.70 2.69 15.12
CA LYS A 101 15.89 2.02 14.57
C LYS A 101 16.51 2.81 13.40
N VAL A 102 15.68 3.34 12.50
CA VAL A 102 16.13 4.18 11.38
C VAL A 102 16.74 5.48 11.88
N LYS A 103 16.11 6.17 12.84
CA LYS A 103 16.63 7.39 13.46
C LYS A 103 18.00 7.17 14.10
N ALA A 104 18.23 6.02 14.75
CA ALA A 104 19.52 5.67 15.33
C ALA A 104 20.61 5.36 14.27
N ALA A 105 20.22 5.05 13.03
CA ALA A 105 21.13 4.78 11.92
C ALA A 105 21.45 6.02 11.06
N LEU A 106 20.55 7.01 11.04
CA LEU A 106 20.64 8.19 10.18
C LEU A 106 21.17 9.41 10.95
N THR A 107 21.74 10.37 10.22
CA THR A 107 22.01 11.72 10.78
C THR A 107 20.70 12.50 10.91
N ALA A 108 20.73 13.62 11.66
CA ALA A 108 19.54 14.46 11.84
C ALA A 108 18.96 14.97 10.50
N ASP A 109 19.82 15.36 9.56
CA ASP A 109 19.39 15.86 8.24
C ASP A 109 18.83 14.75 7.35
N GLN A 110 19.44 13.56 7.39
CA GLN A 110 18.92 12.38 6.69
C GLN A 110 17.57 11.95 7.28
N PHE A 111 17.41 12.05 8.60
CA PHE A 111 16.16 11.69 9.27
C PHE A 111 15.01 12.65 8.93
N LYS A 112 15.27 13.95 8.77
CA LYS A 112 14.25 14.91 8.30
C LYS A 112 13.73 14.52 6.91
N LYS A 113 14.63 14.28 5.96
CA LYS A 113 14.26 13.82 4.60
C LYS A 113 13.54 12.47 4.64
N TYR A 114 13.95 11.57 5.54
CA TYR A 114 13.29 10.29 5.73
C TYR A 114 11.81 10.45 6.13
N GLN A 115 11.50 11.35 7.06
CA GLN A 115 10.10 11.58 7.48
C GLN A 115 9.22 12.12 6.34
N GLU A 116 9.77 12.96 5.48
CA GLU A 116 9.06 13.43 4.28
C GLU A 116 8.84 12.30 3.30
N LEU A 117 9.88 11.49 3.07
CA LEU A 117 9.84 10.34 2.18
C LEU A 117 8.82 9.30 2.64
N GLU A 118 8.77 9.02 3.95
CA GLU A 118 7.86 8.03 4.54
C GLU A 118 6.39 8.38 4.26
N LYS A 119 6.03 9.66 4.34
CA LYS A 119 4.67 10.13 4.01
C LYS A 119 4.29 9.86 2.55
N THR A 120 5.27 9.87 1.64
CA THR A 120 5.05 9.52 0.22
C THR A 120 5.01 8.02 -0.03
N MET A 121 5.57 7.23 0.88
CA MET A 121 5.59 5.76 0.80
C MET A 121 4.37 5.13 1.47
N GLN A 122 3.72 5.82 2.40
CA GLN A 122 2.47 5.34 2.97
C GLN A 122 1.41 5.26 1.87
N PRO A 123 0.64 4.16 1.79
CA PRO A 123 -0.46 4.08 0.86
C PRO A 123 -1.40 5.27 1.11
N PRO A 124 -1.94 5.90 0.05
CA PRO A 124 -2.88 6.99 0.23
C PRO A 124 -3.96 6.52 1.19
N LYS A 125 -4.24 7.31 2.23
CA LYS A 125 -5.36 7.05 3.13
C LYS A 125 -6.57 6.87 2.21
N ARG A 126 -7.11 5.65 2.12
CA ARG A 126 -8.36 5.41 1.40
C ARG A 126 -9.38 6.33 2.06
N GLN A 127 -9.66 7.47 1.43
CA GLN A 127 -10.89 8.17 1.68
C GLN A 127 -11.94 7.16 1.25
N GLY A 128 -12.62 6.55 2.22
CA GLY A 128 -13.69 5.61 1.93
C GLY A 128 -14.71 6.27 1.01
N PRO A 129 -15.50 5.50 0.24
CA PRO A 129 -16.62 6.09 -0.47
C PRO A 129 -17.48 6.88 0.55
N PRO A 130 -17.96 8.09 0.19
CA PRO A 130 -18.74 8.92 1.09
C PRO A 130 -19.93 8.12 1.64
N PRO A 131 -20.26 8.25 2.94
CA PRO A 131 -21.36 7.51 3.52
C PRO A 131 -22.67 8.02 2.92
N GLY A 132 -23.41 7.13 2.27
CA GLY A 132 -24.79 7.37 1.88
C GLY A 132 -24.96 8.23 0.63
N LYS A 133 -25.10 7.58 -0.52
CA LYS A 133 -26.17 7.97 -1.45
C LYS A 133 -27.14 6.79 -1.53
N PRO A 134 -28.42 6.98 -1.15
CA PRO A 134 -29.44 5.97 -1.42
C PRO A 134 -29.44 5.70 -2.93
N GLN A 135 -29.36 4.43 -3.31
CA GLN A 135 -29.67 4.03 -4.67
C GLN A 135 -31.18 4.27 -4.83
N LEU A 136 -31.55 5.27 -5.63
CA LEU A 136 -32.91 5.49 -6.13
C LEU A 136 -33.16 4.55 -7.31
#